data_AF-A0A5B7DBP5-F1
#
_entry.id   AF-A0A5B7DBP5-F1
#
_cell.length_a   1.000
_cell.length_b   1.000
_cell.length_c   1.000
_cell.angle_alpha   90.00
_cell.angle_beta   90.00
_cell.angle_gamma   90.00
#
_symmetry.space_group_name_H-M   'P 1'
#
loop_
_entity.id
_entity.type
_entity.pdbx_description
1 polymer ?
#
loop_
_entity_poly.entity_id
_entity_poly.type
_entity_poly.pdbx_seq_one_letter_code
_entity_poly.pdbx_strand_id
1 'polypeptide(L)'
;MNGYPGIPFKPGLAMYDVNKSVVEAGHPHVLICVSPIQARRMEVNRISKEKEEEEEEEPVKVLSEARHLEAIKAPNTAAHSWRLKERMKTVSVALVLCLNIPVDPPDIVKTQPCARLEAWIEEVKKLCMSLRRNAKEERVLFHYNGHGVPKPTTNGEIWVFNKSYTQYIPLSIYELQTWMGAPSIYVYDCSNAAVIIHLFEQFAEQHEEEWRKGNNGGSGTGAGSTPPSFKQCIQLGACEAKEILPMNPDLPADVFSACLTTPICMAVRWHLLHNKGKLLQGVNLDDADKIPGQLSDRRTLLGELNWIFTAITDTIAWNTLPRDLFQKLFRQDLLVASLFRNFLLAQRIMRSYDCTPVSSPKLPPTHQHPMWVAWDLALELCLDQMPMVLSTEDPYSHVHSPFFEEQLTAFQVWLDLGHECRESPEQLPIVLQLHKIVEESFLGNDSQVPKPKSSSRGTSLVVLLSQVHRPRALELLGSFLALGPWAVNLVLSVGIFPYVLRLLQSTARELRPLLVFLWAKILAVDPGRGGY
;
A
#
# COMPACT_ATOMS: atom_id res chain seq x y z
N MET A 1 68.30 15.96 -3.54
CA MET A 1 69.69 15.56 -3.29
C MET A 1 69.90 15.46 -1.79
N ASN A 2 70.28 14.27 -1.34
CA ASN A 2 71.04 13.87 -0.14
C ASN A 2 70.94 14.77 1.11
N GLY A 3 70.60 14.29 2.31
CA GLY A 3 70.77 12.96 2.91
C GLY A 3 71.50 13.15 4.25
N TYR A 4 70.90 12.69 5.36
CA TYR A 4 71.59 12.53 6.65
C TYR A 4 71.08 11.27 7.36
N PRO A 5 71.97 10.40 7.88
CA PRO A 5 71.64 9.20 8.68
C PRO A 5 71.49 9.60 10.17
N GLY A 6 70.78 8.94 11.10
CA GLY A 6 70.40 7.54 11.25
C GLY A 6 71.24 6.91 12.37
N ILE A 7 70.63 6.59 13.54
CA ILE A 7 71.02 5.57 14.57
C ILE A 7 69.93 5.54 15.68
N PRO A 8 69.68 4.39 16.35
CA PRO A 8 68.33 3.92 16.70
C PRO A 8 67.99 3.98 18.20
N PHE A 9 66.68 4.04 18.52
CA PHE A 9 66.15 3.89 19.88
C PHE A 9 65.44 2.54 20.05
N LYS A 10 65.91 1.73 21.01
CA LYS A 10 65.20 0.59 21.61
C LYS A 10 64.43 1.10 22.83
N PRO A 11 63.17 0.68 23.09
CA PRO A 11 62.54 0.90 24.38
C PRO A 11 62.77 -0.31 25.30
N GLY A 12 63.32 -0.04 26.48
CA GLY A 12 63.19 -0.88 27.66
C GLY A 12 62.26 -0.20 28.65
N LEU A 13 61.23 -0.90 29.13
CA LEU A 13 60.43 -0.49 30.28
C LEU A 13 60.88 -1.33 31.48
N ALA A 14 61.40 -0.66 32.50
CA ALA A 14 61.51 -1.17 33.86
C ALA A 14 60.29 -0.68 34.65
N MET A 15 59.60 -1.59 35.31
CA MET A 15 58.46 -1.34 36.18
C MET A 15 58.90 -0.73 37.52
N TYR A 16 58.19 0.30 37.98
CA TYR A 16 58.07 0.61 39.40
C TYR A 16 56.61 0.92 39.75
N ASP A 17 56.15 0.24 40.78
CA ASP A 17 54.81 0.18 41.36
C ASP A 17 54.65 1.25 42.45
N VAL A 18 53.55 2.01 42.45
CA VAL A 18 53.14 2.79 43.64
C VAL A 18 51.61 3.01 43.65
N ASN A 19 50.90 2.17 44.40
CA ASN A 19 49.66 2.57 45.07
C ASN A 19 50.02 3.42 46.31
N LYS A 20 49.79 4.74 46.25
CA LYS A 20 49.56 5.57 47.44
C LYS A 20 48.88 6.89 47.10
N SER A 21 47.75 7.10 47.75
CA SER A 21 46.95 8.32 47.85
C SER A 21 47.75 9.55 48.28
N VAL A 22 47.45 10.73 47.73
CA VAL A 22 47.35 12.03 48.42
C VAL A 22 46.65 13.06 47.50
N VAL A 23 45.84 13.90 48.15
CA VAL A 23 45.01 15.01 47.67
C VAL A 23 45.85 16.22 47.22
N GLU A 24 45.22 17.11 46.43
CA GLU A 24 45.47 18.57 46.29
C GLU A 24 46.21 19.15 45.04
N ALA A 25 45.50 20.11 44.42
CA ALA A 25 45.91 21.35 43.74
C ALA A 25 46.54 21.35 42.31
N GLY A 26 45.84 22.04 41.39
CA GLY A 26 46.44 23.16 40.63
C GLY A 26 46.83 23.00 39.14
N HIS A 27 45.92 23.40 38.24
CA HIS A 27 46.15 23.97 36.87
C HIS A 27 46.66 23.03 35.72
N PRO A 28 46.55 23.49 34.46
CA PRO A 28 45.41 23.36 33.56
C PRO A 28 45.58 22.17 32.58
N HIS A 29 44.56 21.32 32.44
CA HIS A 29 44.62 20.21 31.49
C HIS A 29 44.34 20.67 30.06
N VAL A 30 45.34 20.53 29.19
CA VAL A 30 45.16 20.43 27.74
C VAL A 30 44.42 19.12 27.46
N LEU A 31 43.16 19.22 27.02
CA LEU A 31 42.33 18.08 26.67
C LEU A 31 42.74 17.58 25.27
N ILE A 32 43.63 16.59 25.21
CA ILE A 32 43.87 15.83 23.97
C ILE A 32 42.80 14.74 23.90
N CYS A 33 41.76 14.97 23.10
CA CYS A 33 40.75 13.96 22.80
C CYS A 33 41.37 12.83 21.96
N VAL A 34 41.78 11.75 22.62
CA VAL A 34 42.07 10.47 21.97
C VAL A 34 40.76 9.70 21.82
N SER A 35 40.45 9.24 20.62
CA SER A 35 39.18 8.55 20.32
C SER A 35 38.92 7.34 21.25
N PRO A 36 37.64 7.01 21.55
CA PRO A 36 37.28 5.91 22.46
C PRO A 36 37.76 4.50 22.05
N ILE A 37 38.32 4.37 20.85
CA ILE A 37 38.72 3.10 20.23
C ILE A 37 40.15 2.70 20.63
N GLN A 38 41.04 3.65 20.90
CA GLN A 38 42.44 3.33 21.26
C GLN A 38 42.62 3.05 22.76
N ALA A 39 41.83 3.69 23.63
CA ALA A 39 41.81 3.39 25.07
C ALA A 39 41.27 1.98 25.35
N ARG A 40 40.21 1.55 24.63
CA ARG A 40 39.68 0.18 24.73
C ARG A 40 40.66 -0.89 24.25
N ARG A 41 41.56 -0.58 23.32
CA ARG A 41 42.48 -1.58 22.76
C ARG A 41 43.67 -1.88 23.68
N MET A 42 44.09 -0.92 24.51
CA MET A 42 45.09 -1.16 25.56
C MET A 42 44.49 -1.84 26.79
N GLU A 43 43.26 -1.48 27.17
CA GLU A 43 42.52 -2.13 28.26
C GLU A 43 42.24 -3.61 27.94
N VAL A 44 41.81 -3.91 26.70
CA VAL A 44 41.57 -5.29 26.26
C VAL A 44 42.86 -6.10 26.25
N ASN A 45 43.99 -5.55 25.78
CA ASN A 45 45.26 -6.30 25.79
C ASN A 45 45.85 -6.49 27.20
N ARG A 46 45.51 -5.62 28.16
CA ARG A 46 45.91 -5.78 29.57
C ARG A 46 45.05 -6.83 30.28
N ILE A 47 43.74 -6.83 30.02
CA ILE A 47 42.82 -7.88 30.49
C ILE A 47 43.14 -9.24 29.86
N SER A 48 43.64 -9.28 28.62
CA SER A 48 44.08 -10.52 27.97
C SER A 48 45.40 -11.08 28.53
N LYS A 49 46.25 -10.26 29.18
CA LYS A 49 47.54 -10.69 29.72
C LYS A 49 47.55 -10.98 31.21
N GLU A 50 46.61 -10.41 31.97
CA GLU A 50 46.38 -10.76 33.39
C GLU A 50 45.46 -12.01 33.54
N LYS A 51 45.02 -12.63 32.43
CA LYS A 51 44.17 -13.83 32.41
C LYS A 51 44.90 -15.15 32.12
N GLU A 52 46.24 -15.14 32.00
CA GLU A 52 47.02 -16.36 31.75
C GLU A 52 47.60 -17.00 33.02
N GLU A 53 47.34 -16.46 34.22
CA GLU A 53 47.70 -17.10 35.48
C GLU A 53 46.46 -17.17 36.38
N GLU A 54 46.08 -18.39 36.75
CA GLU A 54 44.85 -18.80 37.46
C GLU A 54 43.56 -18.83 36.60
N GLU A 55 43.52 -19.70 35.59
CA GLU A 55 42.26 -20.40 35.28
C GLU A 55 41.98 -21.39 36.43
N GLU A 56 41.34 -20.91 37.52
CA GLU A 56 40.44 -21.80 38.25
C GLU A 56 39.40 -22.27 37.22
N GLU A 57 39.49 -23.52 36.77
CA GLU A 57 38.45 -24.14 35.94
C GLU A 57 37.11 -23.89 36.64
N GLU A 58 36.29 -22.98 36.08
CA GLU A 58 34.92 -22.82 36.55
C GLU A 58 34.29 -24.22 36.60
N PRO A 59 33.72 -24.65 37.74
CA PRO A 59 33.22 -26.00 37.88
C PRO A 59 32.21 -26.26 36.77
N VAL A 60 32.46 -27.30 35.97
CA VAL A 60 31.60 -27.68 34.84
C VAL A 60 30.17 -27.79 35.33
N LYS A 61 29.31 -26.86 34.92
CA LYS A 61 27.89 -26.86 35.29
C LYS A 61 27.23 -28.02 34.56
N VAL A 62 26.95 -29.09 35.31
CA VAL A 62 26.22 -30.26 34.82
C VAL A 62 24.73 -30.02 34.99
N LEU A 63 23.92 -30.41 34.01
CA LEU A 63 22.45 -30.24 34.01
C LEU A 63 21.96 -28.77 34.06
N SER A 64 22.71 -27.82 33.52
CA SER A 64 22.31 -26.40 33.49
C SER A 64 21.71 -25.91 32.16
N GLU A 65 21.60 -26.78 31.15
CA GLU A 65 20.97 -26.42 29.86
C GLU A 65 19.46 -26.17 29.98
N ALA A 66 18.88 -25.42 29.03
CA ALA A 66 17.45 -25.11 28.98
C ALA A 66 16.56 -26.36 29.10
N ARG A 67 16.97 -27.50 28.51
CA ARG A 67 16.26 -28.78 28.61
C ARG A 67 16.16 -29.35 30.04
N HIS A 68 16.99 -28.87 30.97
CA HIS A 68 17.02 -29.29 32.37
C HIS A 68 16.40 -28.23 33.29
N LEU A 69 16.50 -26.94 32.94
CA LEU A 69 15.99 -25.83 33.74
C LEU A 69 14.52 -25.48 33.44
N GLU A 70 14.09 -25.63 32.19
CA GLU A 70 12.74 -25.29 31.75
C GLU A 70 11.85 -26.53 31.72
N ALA A 71 10.57 -26.35 32.06
CA ALA A 71 9.59 -27.41 31.90
C ALA A 71 9.39 -27.73 30.41
N ILE A 72 9.68 -28.97 30.00
CA ILE A 72 9.46 -29.44 28.63
C ILE A 72 7.95 -29.46 28.36
N LYS A 73 7.47 -28.44 27.65
CA LYS A 73 6.06 -28.29 27.26
C LYS A 73 5.92 -28.43 25.76
N ALA A 74 4.78 -28.96 25.32
CA ALA A 74 4.40 -28.87 23.92
C ALA A 74 4.23 -27.39 23.54
N PRO A 75 4.61 -26.98 22.32
CA PRO A 75 4.41 -25.60 21.86
C PRO A 75 2.91 -25.28 21.85
N ASN A 76 2.55 -24.13 22.43
CA ASN A 76 1.16 -23.67 22.46
C ASN A 76 0.81 -23.15 21.06
N THR A 77 0.13 -23.96 20.25
CA THR A 77 -0.29 -23.56 18.91
C THR A 77 -1.50 -22.63 19.03
N ALA A 78 -1.26 -21.32 18.97
CA ALA A 78 -2.33 -20.34 18.88
C ALA A 78 -3.08 -20.52 17.54
N ALA A 79 -4.40 -20.31 17.54
CA ALA A 79 -5.16 -20.21 16.30
C ALA A 79 -4.76 -18.93 15.55
N HIS A 80 -4.33 -19.05 14.30
CA HIS A 80 -3.85 -17.93 13.50
C HIS A 80 -4.93 -17.47 12.52
N SER A 81 -5.28 -16.17 12.54
CA SER A 81 -6.38 -15.59 11.75
C SER A 81 -5.93 -14.83 10.49
N TRP A 82 -4.64 -14.85 10.15
CA TRP A 82 -4.09 -14.05 9.04
C TRP A 82 -4.45 -14.60 7.64
N ARG A 83 -4.87 -15.87 7.54
CA ARG A 83 -5.25 -16.49 6.27
C ARG A 83 -6.61 -15.97 5.83
N LEU A 84 -6.64 -15.32 4.66
CA LEU A 84 -7.92 -15.01 4.01
C LEU A 84 -8.65 -16.31 3.69
N LYS A 85 -9.89 -16.43 4.19
CA LYS A 85 -10.75 -17.59 3.96
C LYS A 85 -11.16 -17.72 2.49
N GLU A 86 -11.47 -16.59 1.84
CA GLU A 86 -11.96 -16.56 0.46
C GLU A 86 -11.37 -15.36 -0.29
N ARG A 87 -10.75 -15.64 -1.44
CA ARG A 87 -10.31 -14.62 -2.39
C ARG A 87 -11.48 -14.27 -3.30
N MET A 88 -11.78 -12.98 -3.44
CA MET A 88 -12.86 -12.51 -4.30
C MET A 88 -12.30 -11.85 -5.55
N LYS A 89 -13.06 -11.87 -6.64
CA LYS A 89 -12.70 -11.14 -7.86
C LYS A 89 -13.86 -10.30 -8.35
N THR A 90 -13.58 -9.05 -8.71
CA THR A 90 -14.50 -8.28 -9.53
C THR A 90 -14.33 -8.66 -11.00
N VAL A 91 -15.36 -9.29 -11.58
CA VAL A 91 -15.30 -9.86 -12.95
C VAL A 91 -16.03 -9.02 -13.98
N SER A 92 -16.87 -8.09 -13.55
CA SER A 92 -17.76 -7.33 -14.42
C SER A 92 -17.96 -5.92 -13.90
N VAL A 93 -18.05 -4.96 -14.82
CA VAL A 93 -18.19 -3.53 -14.53
C VAL A 93 -19.33 -2.96 -15.35
N ALA A 94 -20.30 -2.34 -14.69
CA ALA A 94 -21.31 -1.47 -15.28
C ALA A 94 -20.84 -0.01 -15.12
N LEU A 95 -20.70 0.69 -16.24
CA LEU A 95 -20.48 2.14 -16.27
C LEU A 95 -21.78 2.81 -16.73
N VAL A 96 -22.47 3.48 -15.82
CA VAL A 96 -23.72 4.20 -16.08
C VAL A 96 -23.42 5.70 -15.99
N LEU A 97 -23.29 6.34 -17.15
CA LEU A 97 -22.93 7.74 -17.26
C LEU A 97 -24.16 8.54 -17.68
N CYS A 98 -24.77 9.25 -16.73
CA CYS A 98 -25.91 10.13 -16.96
C CYS A 98 -25.40 11.56 -17.17
N LEU A 99 -24.80 11.80 -18.33
CA LEU A 99 -24.22 13.08 -18.75
C LEU A 99 -25.08 13.70 -19.85
N ASN A 100 -25.32 15.01 -19.79
CA ASN A 100 -26.03 15.74 -20.86
C ASN A 100 -25.02 16.38 -21.82
N ILE A 101 -24.28 15.55 -22.57
CA ILE A 101 -23.24 15.99 -23.51
C ILE A 101 -23.81 15.99 -24.93
N PRO A 102 -23.57 17.05 -25.75
CA PRO A 102 -23.92 17.02 -27.17
C PRO A 102 -23.08 15.98 -27.92
N VAL A 103 -23.76 15.18 -28.74
CA VAL A 103 -23.32 14.17 -29.73
C VAL A 103 -21.80 14.06 -29.99
N ASP A 104 -21.30 12.81 -29.99
CA ASP A 104 -19.91 12.48 -30.35
C ASP A 104 -19.44 13.18 -31.66
N PRO A 105 -18.23 13.77 -31.70
CA PRO A 105 -17.61 14.20 -32.93
C PRO A 105 -17.48 13.03 -33.95
N PRO A 106 -17.68 13.28 -35.25
CA PRO A 106 -17.73 12.23 -36.28
C PRO A 106 -16.43 11.43 -36.44
N ASP A 107 -15.30 11.93 -35.92
CA ASP A 107 -13.97 11.37 -36.14
C ASP A 107 -13.47 10.44 -35.01
N ILE A 108 -14.28 10.21 -33.95
CA ILE A 108 -13.87 9.36 -32.83
C ILE A 108 -14.08 7.88 -33.16
N VAL A 109 -12.98 7.13 -33.27
CA VAL A 109 -13.01 5.66 -33.37
C VAL A 109 -13.47 5.07 -32.02
N LYS A 110 -14.66 4.48 -32.01
CA LYS A 110 -15.24 3.86 -30.80
C LYS A 110 -14.48 2.57 -30.45
N THR A 111 -14.11 2.41 -29.18
CA THR A 111 -13.47 1.19 -28.66
C THR A 111 -14.43 -0.02 -28.72
N GLN A 112 -13.94 -1.26 -28.69
CA GLN A 112 -14.79 -2.44 -28.47
C GLN A 112 -14.46 -3.11 -27.12
N PRO A 113 -15.42 -3.18 -26.18
CA PRO A 113 -16.78 -2.62 -26.24
C PRO A 113 -16.81 -1.08 -26.20
N CYS A 114 -17.83 -0.47 -26.84
CA CYS A 114 -18.03 0.98 -26.87
C CYS A 114 -19.09 1.42 -25.85
N ALA A 115 -18.99 2.67 -25.39
CA ALA A 115 -20.09 3.32 -24.68
C ALA A 115 -21.30 3.45 -25.62
N ARG A 116 -22.48 3.06 -25.13
CA ARG A 116 -23.77 3.20 -25.84
C ARG A 116 -24.54 4.35 -25.23
N LEU A 117 -25.15 5.18 -26.07
CA LEU A 117 -26.10 6.22 -25.66
C LEU A 117 -27.45 5.57 -25.30
N GLU A 118 -27.47 4.82 -24.20
CA GLU A 118 -28.62 4.05 -23.75
C GLU A 118 -28.74 4.11 -22.21
N ALA A 119 -28.94 5.31 -21.66
CA ALA A 119 -29.00 5.55 -20.21
C ALA A 119 -30.44 5.69 -19.66
N TRP A 120 -31.36 4.82 -20.10
CA TRP A 120 -32.74 4.75 -19.57
C TRP A 120 -33.00 3.47 -18.77
N ILE A 121 -34.05 3.50 -17.94
CA ILE A 121 -34.26 2.53 -16.85
C ILE A 121 -34.24 1.06 -17.29
N GLU A 122 -34.89 0.72 -18.41
CA GLU A 122 -34.96 -0.65 -18.92
C GLU A 122 -33.59 -1.19 -19.37
N GLU A 123 -32.71 -0.36 -19.93
CA GLU A 123 -31.37 -0.80 -20.33
C GLU A 123 -30.44 -0.91 -19.12
N VAL A 124 -30.58 -0.02 -18.14
CA VAL A 124 -29.87 -0.16 -16.85
C VAL A 124 -30.26 -1.47 -16.17
N LYS A 125 -31.55 -1.81 -16.15
CA LYS A 125 -32.05 -3.09 -15.62
C LYS A 125 -31.46 -4.29 -16.37
N LYS A 126 -31.54 -4.30 -17.70
CA LYS A 126 -30.98 -5.38 -18.53
C LYS A 126 -29.47 -5.52 -18.33
N LEU A 127 -28.74 -4.41 -18.25
CA LEU A 127 -27.30 -4.38 -17.99
C LEU A 127 -27.00 -5.03 -16.63
N CYS A 128 -27.62 -4.56 -15.56
CA CYS A 128 -27.39 -5.07 -14.20
C CYS A 128 -27.71 -6.57 -14.10
N MET A 129 -28.88 -6.99 -14.58
CA MET A 129 -29.28 -8.40 -14.56
C MET A 129 -28.38 -9.28 -15.43
N SER A 130 -27.92 -8.79 -16.59
CA SER A 130 -27.00 -9.53 -17.46
C SER A 130 -25.63 -9.72 -16.81
N LEU A 131 -25.06 -8.67 -16.21
CA LEU A 131 -23.78 -8.74 -15.52
C LEU A 131 -23.85 -9.65 -14.29
N ARG A 132 -24.90 -9.56 -13.48
CA ARG A 132 -25.10 -10.49 -12.35
C ARG A 132 -25.21 -11.93 -12.82
N ARG A 133 -26.00 -12.21 -13.86
CA ARG A 133 -26.12 -13.58 -14.42
C ARG A 133 -24.77 -14.13 -14.87
N ASN A 134 -23.92 -13.30 -15.45
CA ASN A 134 -22.59 -13.70 -15.92
C ASN A 134 -21.59 -13.87 -14.77
N ALA A 135 -21.64 -13.01 -13.76
CA ALA A 135 -20.72 -13.01 -12.62
C ALA A 135 -21.02 -14.12 -11.59
N LYS A 136 -22.28 -14.59 -11.50
CA LYS A 136 -22.71 -15.58 -10.49
C LYS A 136 -22.41 -15.07 -9.07
N GLU A 137 -21.47 -15.72 -8.38
CA GLU A 137 -21.03 -15.42 -7.01
C GLU A 137 -19.87 -14.41 -6.95
N GLU A 138 -19.31 -14.04 -8.11
CA GLU A 138 -18.25 -13.04 -8.19
C GLU A 138 -18.80 -11.62 -8.07
N ARG A 139 -17.88 -10.67 -7.79
CA ARG A 139 -18.25 -9.27 -7.57
C ARG A 139 -18.55 -8.55 -8.88
N VAL A 140 -19.57 -7.71 -8.87
CA VAL A 140 -19.90 -6.78 -9.97
C VAL A 140 -19.72 -5.34 -9.47
N LEU A 141 -19.00 -4.52 -10.22
CA LEU A 141 -18.86 -3.08 -9.99
C LEU A 141 -19.95 -2.32 -10.73
N PHE A 142 -20.65 -1.43 -10.05
CA PHE A 142 -21.58 -0.47 -10.62
C PHE A 142 -21.06 0.95 -10.38
N HIS A 143 -20.63 1.62 -11.43
CA HIS A 143 -20.22 3.01 -11.40
C HIS A 143 -21.35 3.86 -11.96
N TYR A 144 -21.88 4.76 -11.15
CA TYR A 144 -22.89 5.74 -11.55
C TYR A 144 -22.32 7.15 -11.50
N ASN A 145 -22.35 7.83 -12.64
CA ASN A 145 -22.00 9.23 -12.76
C ASN A 145 -23.28 10.03 -13.06
N GLY A 146 -23.66 10.92 -12.14
CA GLY A 146 -24.93 11.64 -12.15
C GLY A 146 -24.82 13.15 -12.42
N HIS A 147 -23.78 13.61 -13.11
CA HIS A 147 -23.55 15.07 -13.30
C HIS A 147 -24.59 15.76 -14.19
N GLY A 148 -25.18 15.04 -15.15
CA GLY A 148 -26.14 15.59 -16.11
C GLY A 148 -27.61 15.50 -15.66
N VAL A 149 -27.86 15.11 -14.41
CA VAL A 149 -29.20 14.84 -13.88
C VAL A 149 -29.38 15.48 -12.50
N PRO A 150 -30.63 15.59 -11.97
CA PRO A 150 -30.85 16.14 -10.64
C PRO A 150 -30.19 15.32 -9.52
N LYS A 151 -30.06 15.94 -8.34
CA LYS A 151 -29.50 15.28 -7.16
C LYS A 151 -30.39 14.10 -6.70
N PRO A 152 -29.80 13.05 -6.10
CA PRO A 152 -30.56 11.95 -5.52
C PRO A 152 -31.62 12.44 -4.51
N THR A 153 -32.78 11.80 -4.51
CA THR A 153 -33.90 12.17 -3.64
C THR A 153 -33.75 11.55 -2.25
N THR A 154 -34.43 12.13 -1.26
CA THR A 154 -34.52 11.55 0.10
C THR A 154 -35.36 10.28 0.15
N ASN A 155 -36.06 9.93 -0.94
CA ASN A 155 -36.84 8.71 -1.07
C ASN A 155 -36.00 7.53 -1.58
N GLY A 156 -34.73 7.76 -1.92
CA GLY A 156 -33.82 6.72 -2.36
C GLY A 156 -33.90 6.48 -3.87
N GLU A 157 -34.04 7.56 -4.63
CA GLU A 157 -34.06 7.51 -6.09
C GLU A 157 -32.85 8.24 -6.65
N ILE A 158 -32.23 7.62 -7.65
CA ILE A 158 -31.26 8.25 -8.55
C ILE A 158 -31.92 8.54 -9.89
N TRP A 159 -31.37 9.45 -10.67
CA TRP A 159 -32.01 9.89 -11.91
C TRP A 159 -31.31 9.30 -13.13
N VAL A 160 -32.12 8.85 -14.09
CA VAL A 160 -31.69 8.41 -15.41
C VAL A 160 -32.51 9.14 -16.47
N PHE A 161 -32.21 8.94 -17.75
CA PHE A 161 -32.98 9.57 -18.83
C PHE A 161 -34.16 8.69 -19.27
N ASN A 162 -35.15 9.29 -19.92
CA ASN A 162 -36.09 8.54 -20.75
C ASN A 162 -35.47 8.20 -22.13
N LYS A 163 -36.15 7.37 -22.92
CA LYS A 163 -35.68 6.94 -24.25
C LYS A 163 -35.43 8.10 -25.23
N SER A 164 -36.15 9.21 -25.07
CA SER A 164 -36.03 10.40 -25.92
C SER A 164 -35.09 11.47 -25.35
N TYR A 165 -34.44 11.24 -24.20
CA TYR A 165 -33.57 12.21 -23.52
C TYR A 165 -34.23 13.57 -23.22
N THR A 166 -35.56 13.58 -23.05
CA THR A 166 -36.35 14.80 -22.79
C THR A 166 -36.72 14.97 -21.32
N GLN A 167 -36.75 13.88 -20.55
CA GLN A 167 -37.16 13.87 -19.15
C GLN A 167 -36.22 13.02 -18.31
N TYR A 168 -36.06 13.42 -17.06
CA TYR A 168 -35.41 12.63 -16.03
C TYR A 168 -36.41 11.65 -15.42
N ILE A 169 -36.03 10.38 -15.35
CA ILE A 169 -36.84 9.28 -14.80
C ILE A 169 -36.19 8.85 -13.48
N PRO A 170 -36.95 8.76 -12.37
CA PRO A 170 -36.43 8.25 -11.12
C PRO A 170 -36.21 6.73 -11.22
N LEU A 171 -35.06 6.28 -10.72
CA LEU A 171 -34.68 4.89 -10.56
C LEU A 171 -34.49 4.62 -9.06
N SER A 172 -35.28 3.71 -8.51
CA SER A 172 -35.19 3.33 -7.10
C SER A 172 -33.94 2.53 -6.80
N ILE A 173 -33.23 2.90 -5.73
CA ILE A 173 -32.07 2.13 -5.22
C ILE A 173 -32.48 0.73 -4.76
N TYR A 174 -33.71 0.57 -4.25
CA TYR A 174 -34.27 -0.73 -3.89
C TYR A 174 -34.29 -1.70 -5.08
N GLU A 175 -34.75 -1.23 -6.24
CA GLU A 175 -34.77 -2.02 -7.47
C GLU A 175 -33.35 -2.31 -7.98
N LEU A 176 -32.47 -1.30 -7.93
CA LEU A 176 -31.08 -1.45 -8.33
C LEU A 176 -30.36 -2.55 -7.53
N GLN A 177 -30.57 -2.60 -6.21
CA GLN A 177 -30.06 -3.66 -5.33
C GLN A 177 -30.51 -5.04 -5.80
N THR A 178 -31.80 -5.17 -6.12
CA THR A 178 -32.38 -6.43 -6.61
C THR A 178 -31.74 -6.86 -7.93
N TRP A 179 -31.54 -5.94 -8.88
CA TRP A 179 -30.96 -6.28 -10.20
C TRP A 179 -29.49 -6.64 -10.11
N MET A 180 -28.73 -5.93 -9.28
CA MET A 180 -27.29 -6.10 -9.14
C MET A 180 -26.91 -7.28 -8.25
N GLY A 181 -27.75 -7.69 -7.29
CA GLY A 181 -27.47 -8.78 -6.37
C GLY A 181 -26.21 -8.57 -5.50
N ALA A 182 -25.89 -9.56 -4.67
CA ALA A 182 -24.66 -9.63 -3.88
C ALA A 182 -23.75 -10.77 -4.40
N PRO A 183 -22.42 -10.63 -4.37
CA PRO A 183 -21.64 -9.47 -3.88
C PRO A 183 -21.48 -8.38 -4.95
N SER A 184 -21.60 -7.10 -4.56
CA SER A 184 -21.42 -5.96 -5.47
C SER A 184 -20.62 -4.81 -4.83
N ILE A 185 -20.07 -3.94 -5.67
CA ILE A 185 -19.43 -2.68 -5.28
C ILE A 185 -20.04 -1.53 -6.07
N TYR A 186 -20.31 -0.40 -5.42
CA TYR A 186 -20.96 0.76 -6.01
C TYR A 186 -20.06 2.00 -5.89
N VAL A 187 -19.98 2.79 -6.95
CA VAL A 187 -19.30 4.08 -6.98
C VAL A 187 -20.31 5.12 -7.45
N TYR A 188 -20.58 6.11 -6.60
CA TYR A 188 -21.55 7.18 -6.86
C TYR A 188 -20.81 8.51 -7.01
N ASP A 189 -20.63 8.94 -8.27
CA ASP A 189 -20.08 10.24 -8.62
C ASP A 189 -21.20 11.24 -8.93
N CYS A 190 -21.76 11.79 -7.86
CA CYS A 190 -22.81 12.81 -7.92
C CYS A 190 -22.81 13.64 -6.62
N SER A 191 -23.43 14.82 -6.69
CA SER A 191 -23.69 15.62 -5.48
C SER A 191 -24.70 14.91 -4.58
N ASN A 192 -24.58 15.09 -3.26
CA ASN A 192 -25.45 14.44 -2.26
C ASN A 192 -25.39 12.90 -2.27
N ALA A 193 -24.24 12.31 -2.63
CA ALA A 193 -24.07 10.86 -2.77
C ALA A 193 -24.29 10.08 -1.46
N ALA A 194 -23.99 10.64 -0.29
CA ALA A 194 -24.18 9.95 0.98
C ALA A 194 -25.64 9.56 1.29
N VAL A 195 -26.62 10.30 0.75
CA VAL A 195 -28.03 9.94 0.86
C VAL A 195 -28.31 8.59 0.21
N ILE A 196 -27.65 8.29 -0.91
CA ILE A 196 -27.76 7.00 -1.59
C ILE A 196 -27.24 5.90 -0.65
N ILE A 197 -26.04 6.07 -0.08
CA ILE A 197 -25.41 5.05 0.77
C ILE A 197 -26.25 4.77 2.02
N HIS A 198 -26.77 5.82 2.67
CA HIS A 198 -27.60 5.67 3.86
C HIS A 198 -28.90 4.91 3.56
N LEU A 199 -29.58 5.25 2.46
CA LEU A 199 -30.83 4.59 2.07
C LEU A 199 -30.58 3.17 1.55
N PHE A 200 -29.43 2.93 0.92
CA PHE A 200 -29.01 1.58 0.52
C PHE A 200 -28.94 0.64 1.72
N GLU A 201 -28.36 1.08 2.84
CA GLU A 201 -28.28 0.27 4.06
C GLU A 201 -29.67 -0.05 4.64
N GLN A 202 -30.58 0.94 4.65
CA GLN A 202 -31.97 0.71 5.09
C GLN A 202 -32.72 -0.27 4.19
N PHE A 203 -32.60 -0.13 2.86
CA PHE A 203 -33.22 -1.06 1.91
C PHE A 203 -32.61 -2.46 1.97
N ALA A 204 -31.31 -2.58 2.30
CA ALA A 204 -30.68 -3.88 2.52
C ALA A 204 -31.28 -4.60 3.74
N GLU A 205 -31.54 -3.89 4.84
CA GLU A 205 -32.23 -4.45 6.02
C GLU A 205 -33.67 -4.86 5.70
N GLN A 206 -34.37 -4.06 4.90
CA GLN A 206 -35.72 -4.39 4.46
C GLN A 206 -35.77 -5.68 3.63
N HIS A 207 -34.85 -5.88 2.68
CA HIS A 207 -34.76 -7.12 1.90
C HIS A 207 -34.52 -8.35 2.79
N GLU A 208 -33.67 -8.24 3.82
CA GLU A 208 -33.42 -9.32 4.78
C GLU A 208 -34.68 -9.65 5.61
N GLU A 209 -35.40 -8.62 6.07
CA GLU A 209 -36.63 -8.77 6.86
C GLU A 209 -37.77 -9.40 6.03
N GLU A 210 -37.94 -9.00 4.77
CA GLU A 210 -38.91 -9.58 3.84
C GLU A 210 -38.60 -11.04 3.51
N TRP A 211 -37.32 -11.35 3.28
CA TRP A 211 -36.87 -12.73 3.07
C TRP A 211 -37.16 -13.61 4.29
N ARG A 212 -36.87 -13.10 5.50
CA ARG A 212 -37.13 -13.80 6.77
C ARG A 212 -38.62 -14.09 6.98
N LYS A 213 -39.49 -13.13 6.64
CA LYS A 213 -40.96 -13.30 6.72
C LYS A 213 -41.48 -14.30 5.69
N GLY A 214 -40.97 -14.25 4.45
CA GLY A 214 -41.33 -15.18 3.39
C GLY A 214 -40.96 -16.64 3.71
N ASN A 215 -39.83 -16.86 4.39
CA ASN A 215 -39.36 -18.20 4.73
C ASN A 215 -40.08 -18.82 5.95
N ASN A 216 -40.67 -18.00 6.83
CA ASN A 216 -41.44 -18.48 7.99
C ASN A 216 -42.88 -18.90 7.67
N GLY A 217 -43.39 -18.63 6.45
CA GLY A 217 -44.79 -18.88 6.07
C GLY A 217 -45.06 -20.12 5.21
N GLY A 218 -44.03 -20.89 4.83
CA GLY A 218 -44.15 -22.01 3.88
C GLY A 218 -43.68 -23.34 4.46
N SER A 219 -44.57 -24.34 4.49
CA SER A 219 -44.25 -25.73 4.78
C SER A 219 -43.21 -26.30 3.80
N GLY A 220 -42.08 -26.76 4.34
CA GLY A 220 -41.24 -27.85 3.82
C GLY A 220 -40.84 -27.85 2.33
N THR A 221 -39.59 -27.46 2.07
CA THR A 221 -38.57 -28.08 1.17
C THR A 221 -37.68 -26.97 0.58
N GLY A 222 -36.63 -26.59 1.32
CA GLY A 222 -35.69 -25.55 0.88
C GLY A 222 -34.66 -25.19 1.92
N ALA A 223 -34.15 -26.17 2.68
CA ALA A 223 -33.05 -25.96 3.61
C ALA A 223 -31.76 -25.73 2.79
N GLY A 224 -31.36 -24.48 2.59
CA GLY A 224 -30.05 -24.18 2.01
C GLY A 224 -29.82 -22.79 1.41
N SER A 225 -30.83 -21.95 1.17
CA SER A 225 -30.57 -20.60 0.65
C SER A 225 -30.15 -19.66 1.79
N THR A 226 -28.92 -19.15 1.71
CA THR A 226 -28.46 -18.06 2.57
C THR A 226 -29.20 -16.76 2.21
N PRO A 227 -29.51 -15.91 3.21
CA PRO A 227 -30.16 -14.62 2.93
C PRO A 227 -29.26 -13.78 2.00
N PRO A 228 -29.86 -12.96 1.11
CA PRO A 228 -29.09 -12.11 0.22
C PRO A 228 -28.26 -11.12 1.06
N SER A 229 -26.94 -11.23 1.00
CA SER A 229 -26.04 -10.47 1.89
C SER A 229 -25.72 -9.08 1.35
N PHE A 230 -26.74 -8.24 1.18
CA PHE A 230 -26.57 -6.86 0.74
C PHE A 230 -25.76 -6.01 1.72
N LYS A 231 -25.73 -6.38 3.01
CA LYS A 231 -24.84 -5.78 4.04
C LYS A 231 -23.34 -5.96 3.74
N GLN A 232 -22.96 -6.90 2.88
CA GLN A 232 -21.57 -7.10 2.48
C GLN A 232 -21.17 -6.29 1.23
N CYS A 233 -22.11 -5.58 0.61
CA CYS A 233 -21.83 -4.72 -0.53
C CYS A 233 -20.97 -3.52 -0.11
N ILE A 234 -20.07 -3.14 -0.99
CA ILE A 234 -19.14 -2.02 -0.77
C ILE A 234 -19.68 -0.81 -1.53
N GLN A 235 -19.59 0.38 -0.94
CA GLN A 235 -20.07 1.61 -1.56
C GLN A 235 -19.05 2.73 -1.37
N LEU A 236 -18.86 3.54 -2.40
CA LEU A 236 -18.04 4.74 -2.41
C LEU A 236 -18.89 5.89 -2.98
N GLY A 237 -18.99 7.00 -2.25
CA GLY A 237 -19.74 8.18 -2.65
C GLY A 237 -18.88 9.43 -2.63
N ALA A 238 -19.10 10.31 -3.60
CA ALA A 238 -18.26 11.48 -3.82
C ALA A 238 -18.37 12.57 -2.73
N CYS A 239 -19.56 12.76 -2.15
CA CYS A 239 -19.82 13.82 -1.17
C CYS A 239 -20.77 13.37 -0.06
N GLU A 240 -20.71 14.08 1.08
CA GLU A 240 -21.62 13.92 2.21
C GLU A 240 -23.03 14.46 1.87
N ALA A 241 -24.00 14.17 2.75
CA ALA A 241 -25.35 14.69 2.59
C ALA A 241 -25.34 16.23 2.61
N LYS A 242 -26.05 16.84 1.65
CA LYS A 242 -26.15 18.30 1.40
C LYS A 242 -24.90 18.97 0.81
N GLU A 243 -23.79 18.26 0.64
CA GLU A 243 -22.63 18.78 -0.08
C GLU A 243 -22.86 18.74 -1.61
N ILE A 244 -22.12 19.59 -2.32
CA ILE A 244 -22.17 19.74 -3.78
C ILE A 244 -20.76 19.56 -4.31
N LEU A 245 -20.63 18.86 -5.44
CA LEU A 245 -19.35 18.63 -6.08
C LEU A 245 -18.61 19.94 -6.43
N PRO A 246 -17.27 19.92 -6.48
CA PRO A 246 -16.47 21.09 -6.84
C PRO A 246 -16.81 21.60 -8.24
N MET A 247 -16.91 22.93 -8.39
CA MET A 247 -17.16 23.60 -9.68
C MET A 247 -15.95 24.42 -10.17
N ASN A 248 -14.76 24.09 -9.69
CA ASN A 248 -13.54 24.80 -10.06
C ASN A 248 -13.22 24.52 -11.55
N PRO A 249 -13.08 25.56 -12.41
CA PRO A 249 -12.79 25.37 -13.84
C PRO A 249 -11.42 24.74 -14.11
N ASP A 250 -10.48 24.86 -13.17
CA ASP A 250 -9.14 24.26 -13.30
C ASP A 250 -9.15 22.75 -13.03
N LEU A 251 -10.26 22.19 -12.50
CA LEU A 251 -10.42 20.77 -12.24
C LEU A 251 -11.40 20.13 -13.22
N PRO A 252 -11.27 18.82 -13.50
CA PRO A 252 -12.30 18.11 -14.23
C PRO A 252 -13.60 18.07 -13.42
N ALA A 253 -14.75 17.99 -14.10
CA ALA A 253 -16.04 17.91 -13.41
C ALA A 253 -16.15 16.64 -12.55
N ASP A 254 -15.61 15.53 -13.04
CA ASP A 254 -15.62 14.21 -12.41
C ASP A 254 -14.42 13.99 -11.47
N VAL A 255 -14.13 14.97 -10.59
CA VAL A 255 -12.98 14.92 -9.65
C VAL A 255 -12.92 13.61 -8.88
N PHE A 256 -14.06 13.10 -8.40
CA PHE A 256 -14.10 11.87 -7.63
C PHE A 256 -13.72 10.65 -8.47
N SER A 257 -14.33 10.50 -9.65
CA SER A 257 -13.99 9.42 -10.58
C SER A 257 -12.54 9.50 -11.05
N ALA A 258 -12.02 10.70 -11.31
CA ALA A 258 -10.64 10.93 -11.69
C ALA A 258 -9.68 10.55 -10.55
N CYS A 259 -9.99 10.89 -9.29
CA CYS A 259 -9.20 10.42 -8.15
C CYS A 259 -9.17 8.89 -8.07
N LEU A 260 -10.29 8.22 -8.33
CA LEU A 260 -10.40 6.77 -8.26
C LEU A 260 -9.74 6.01 -9.43
N THR A 261 -9.67 6.61 -10.61
CA THR A 261 -9.25 5.94 -11.85
C THR A 261 -7.91 6.42 -12.40
N THR A 262 -7.57 7.70 -12.21
CA THR A 262 -6.33 8.35 -12.65
C THR A 262 -5.65 9.12 -11.49
N PRO A 263 -5.34 8.43 -10.37
CA PRO A 263 -4.91 9.08 -9.13
C PRO A 263 -3.64 9.92 -9.29
N ILE A 264 -2.66 9.47 -10.10
CA ILE A 264 -1.38 10.16 -10.25
C ILE A 264 -1.56 11.49 -10.98
N CYS A 265 -2.27 11.50 -12.11
CA CYS A 265 -2.59 12.72 -12.85
C CYS A 265 -3.34 13.71 -11.96
N MET A 266 -4.32 13.23 -11.18
CA MET A 266 -5.11 14.07 -10.30
C MET A 266 -4.31 14.63 -9.12
N ALA A 267 -3.43 13.82 -8.52
CA ALA A 267 -2.54 14.26 -7.46
C ALA A 267 -1.56 15.34 -7.95
N VAL A 268 -0.97 15.15 -9.15
CA VAL A 268 -0.07 16.13 -9.78
C VAL A 268 -0.80 17.43 -10.06
N ARG A 269 -1.97 17.35 -10.74
CA ARG A 269 -2.79 18.52 -11.08
C ARG A 269 -3.20 19.30 -9.83
N TRP A 270 -3.68 18.59 -8.81
CA TRP A 270 -4.07 19.20 -7.53
C TRP A 270 -2.89 19.88 -6.83
N HIS A 271 -1.73 19.22 -6.80
CA HIS A 271 -0.52 19.76 -6.19
C HIS A 271 -0.04 21.02 -6.89
N LEU A 272 -0.01 21.02 -8.24
CA LEU A 272 0.33 22.21 -9.04
C LEU A 272 -0.63 23.37 -8.79
N LEU A 273 -1.92 23.10 -8.55
CA LEU A 273 -2.92 24.14 -8.22
C LEU A 273 -2.72 24.74 -6.82
N HIS A 274 -2.42 23.91 -5.82
CA HIS A 274 -2.29 24.35 -4.43
C HIS A 274 -0.95 25.03 -4.13
N ASN A 275 0.11 24.63 -4.84
CA ASN A 275 1.48 25.10 -4.62
C ASN A 275 1.96 26.09 -5.69
N LYS A 276 1.05 26.72 -6.45
CA LYS A 276 1.39 27.77 -7.44
C LYS A 276 2.33 28.81 -6.81
N GLY A 277 3.58 28.84 -7.27
CA GLY A 277 4.55 29.90 -6.97
C GLY A 277 5.54 29.67 -5.82
N LYS A 278 5.56 28.51 -5.15
CA LYS A 278 6.49 28.30 -4.03
C LYS A 278 7.84 27.69 -4.40
N LEU A 279 7.93 26.76 -5.37
CA LEU A 279 9.19 26.07 -5.71
C LEU A 279 9.29 25.57 -7.16
N LEU A 280 8.17 25.22 -7.82
CA LEU A 280 8.17 24.63 -9.16
C LEU A 280 8.09 25.72 -10.24
N GLN A 281 9.23 26.18 -10.75
CA GLN A 281 9.29 27.06 -11.92
C GLN A 281 9.38 26.19 -13.20
N GLY A 282 8.37 26.26 -14.08
CA GLY A 282 8.45 25.66 -15.42
C GLY A 282 7.57 24.43 -15.70
N VAL A 283 6.69 24.03 -14.78
CA VAL A 283 5.68 22.97 -15.02
C VAL A 283 4.28 23.58 -15.06
N ASN A 284 3.57 23.38 -16.17
CA ASN A 284 2.18 23.85 -16.34
C ASN A 284 1.17 22.77 -15.96
N LEU A 285 -0.10 23.17 -15.76
CA LEU A 285 -1.19 22.25 -15.46
C LEU A 285 -1.42 21.20 -16.55
N ASP A 286 -1.20 21.57 -17.81
CA ASP A 286 -1.36 20.69 -18.97
C ASP A 286 -0.24 19.62 -19.07
N ASP A 287 0.84 19.79 -18.30
CA ASP A 287 1.92 18.83 -18.27
C ASP A 287 1.60 17.65 -17.33
N ALA A 288 0.61 17.78 -16.43
CA ALA A 288 0.16 16.71 -15.55
C ALA A 288 -0.26 15.43 -16.29
N ASP A 289 -0.78 15.56 -17.51
CA ASP A 289 -1.20 14.43 -18.36
C ASP A 289 -0.06 13.90 -19.26
N LYS A 290 1.09 14.56 -19.28
CA LYS A 290 2.24 14.27 -20.14
C LYS A 290 3.43 13.66 -19.40
N ILE A 291 3.20 13.13 -18.20
CA ILE A 291 4.26 12.51 -17.40
C ILE A 291 4.83 11.32 -18.19
N PRO A 292 6.14 11.31 -18.49
CA PRO A 292 6.73 10.28 -19.33
C PRO A 292 6.75 8.93 -18.62
N GLY A 293 6.39 7.87 -19.35
CA GLY A 293 6.49 6.51 -18.86
C GLY A 293 5.21 5.68 -18.93
N GLN A 294 5.22 4.57 -18.22
CA GLN A 294 4.09 3.66 -18.06
C GLN A 294 3.87 3.34 -16.58
N LEU A 295 2.62 3.23 -16.16
CA LEU A 295 2.25 2.94 -14.76
C LEU A 295 2.82 1.61 -14.23
N SER A 296 3.07 0.64 -15.12
CA SER A 296 3.66 -0.66 -14.81
C SER A 296 5.19 -0.64 -14.76
N ASP A 297 5.85 0.29 -15.48
CA ASP A 297 7.31 0.35 -15.51
C ASP A 297 7.85 1.33 -14.48
N ARG A 298 8.25 0.77 -13.33
CA ARG A 298 8.79 1.49 -12.17
C ARG A 298 10.11 2.23 -12.44
N ARG A 299 10.73 2.01 -13.60
CA ARG A 299 11.93 2.74 -14.05
C ARG A 299 11.61 3.99 -14.85
N THR A 300 10.34 4.26 -15.07
CA THR A 300 9.88 5.51 -15.64
C THR A 300 9.33 6.39 -14.53
N LEU A 301 9.39 7.70 -14.72
CA LEU A 301 8.94 8.68 -13.72
C LEU A 301 7.49 8.40 -13.28
N LEU A 302 6.61 8.11 -14.25
CA LEU A 302 5.21 7.78 -13.99
C LEU A 302 5.05 6.48 -13.17
N GLY A 303 5.79 5.43 -13.51
CA GLY A 303 5.71 4.16 -12.80
C GLY A 303 6.33 4.21 -11.40
N GLU A 304 7.39 4.99 -11.21
CA GLU A 304 7.98 5.25 -9.89
C GLU A 304 6.99 6.01 -8.99
N LEU A 305 6.39 7.09 -9.47
CA LEU A 305 5.35 7.83 -8.73
C LEU A 305 4.16 6.93 -8.37
N ASN A 306 3.67 6.12 -9.31
CA ASN A 306 2.60 5.17 -9.04
C ASN A 306 2.98 4.13 -7.96
N TRP A 307 4.24 3.71 -7.95
CA TRP A 307 4.74 2.76 -6.96
C TRP A 307 4.85 3.40 -5.56
N ILE A 308 5.38 4.61 -5.46
CA ILE A 308 5.43 5.39 -4.22
C ILE A 308 4.02 5.65 -3.70
N PHE A 309 3.10 6.10 -4.57
CA PHE A 309 1.70 6.33 -4.24
C PHE A 309 1.04 5.08 -3.66
N THR A 310 1.25 3.93 -4.29
CA THR A 310 0.72 2.64 -3.82
C THR A 310 1.29 2.27 -2.45
N ALA A 311 2.59 2.48 -2.22
CA ALA A 311 3.24 2.20 -0.93
C ALA A 311 2.69 3.11 0.18
N ILE A 312 2.55 4.41 -0.09
CA ILE A 312 2.03 5.39 0.87
C ILE A 312 0.57 5.10 1.23
N THR A 313 -0.29 4.91 0.24
CA THR A 313 -1.72 4.67 0.48
C THR A 313 -1.97 3.34 1.20
N ASP A 314 -1.22 2.27 0.89
CA ASP A 314 -1.30 0.99 1.62
C ASP A 314 -0.83 1.15 3.08
N THR A 315 0.17 2.01 3.31
CA THR A 315 0.69 2.32 4.65
C THR A 315 -0.31 3.11 5.49
N ILE A 316 -0.90 4.15 4.92
CA ILE A 316 -1.95 4.95 5.58
C ILE A 316 -3.11 4.02 5.98
N ALA A 317 -3.56 3.16 5.07
CA ALA A 317 -4.63 2.21 5.33
C ALA A 317 -4.27 1.23 6.46
N TRP A 318 -3.06 0.68 6.46
CA TRP A 318 -2.62 -0.27 7.48
C TRP A 318 -2.52 0.34 8.88
N ASN A 319 -2.08 1.60 8.98
CA ASN A 319 -1.93 2.29 10.27
C ASN A 319 -3.26 2.84 10.79
N THR A 320 -4.20 3.15 9.90
CA THR A 320 -5.49 3.75 10.29
C THR A 320 -6.61 2.73 10.50
N LEU A 321 -6.61 1.62 9.76
CA LEU A 321 -7.75 0.68 9.74
C LEU A 321 -7.57 -0.50 10.70
N PRO A 322 -8.68 -0.99 11.29
CA PRO A 322 -8.69 -2.29 11.96
C PRO A 322 -8.21 -3.40 11.02
N ARG A 323 -7.51 -4.40 11.58
CA ARG A 323 -6.86 -5.47 10.80
C ARG A 323 -7.84 -6.24 9.90
N ASP A 324 -9.02 -6.56 10.40
CA ASP A 324 -10.04 -7.28 9.63
C ASP A 324 -10.58 -6.45 8.45
N LEU A 325 -10.79 -5.15 8.66
CA LEU A 325 -11.26 -4.24 7.63
C LEU A 325 -10.18 -4.04 6.56
N PHE A 326 -8.92 -3.91 6.97
CA PHE A 326 -7.79 -3.83 6.05
C PHE A 326 -7.69 -5.09 5.17
N GLN A 327 -7.78 -6.30 5.75
CA GLN A 327 -7.77 -7.53 4.95
C GLN A 327 -8.91 -7.55 3.92
N LYS A 328 -10.12 -7.20 4.36
CA LYS A 328 -11.32 -7.18 3.51
C LYS A 328 -11.18 -6.21 2.33
N LEU A 329 -10.69 -4.99 2.57
CA LEU A 329 -10.68 -3.93 1.56
C LEU A 329 -9.39 -3.87 0.73
N PHE A 330 -8.23 -4.14 1.32
CA PHE A 330 -6.91 -3.94 0.69
C PHE A 330 -6.21 -5.25 0.28
N ARG A 331 -6.76 -6.42 0.62
CA ARG A 331 -6.14 -7.73 0.31
C ARG A 331 -7.05 -8.74 -0.39
N GLN A 332 -8.36 -8.68 -0.19
CA GLN A 332 -9.29 -9.67 -0.71
C GLN A 332 -9.48 -9.65 -2.24
N ASP A 333 -9.63 -8.45 -2.82
CA ASP A 333 -9.85 -8.21 -4.25
C ASP A 333 -8.94 -7.07 -4.73
N LEU A 334 -8.22 -7.30 -5.84
CA LEU A 334 -7.26 -6.36 -6.41
C LEU A 334 -7.92 -5.05 -6.85
N LEU A 335 -9.13 -5.11 -7.44
CA LEU A 335 -9.83 -3.92 -7.91
C LEU A 335 -10.32 -3.08 -6.72
N VAL A 336 -10.93 -3.72 -5.73
CA VAL A 336 -11.39 -3.07 -4.49
C VAL A 336 -10.21 -2.42 -3.77
N ALA A 337 -9.09 -3.14 -3.63
CA ALA A 337 -7.87 -2.59 -3.04
C ALA A 337 -7.36 -1.36 -3.80
N SER A 338 -7.45 -1.36 -5.13
CA SER A 338 -7.10 -0.20 -5.94
C SER A 338 -8.04 0.97 -5.73
N LEU A 339 -9.35 0.74 -5.76
CA LEU A 339 -10.34 1.78 -5.54
C LEU A 339 -10.18 2.40 -4.14
N PHE A 340 -9.94 1.60 -3.10
CA PHE A 340 -9.76 2.13 -1.75
C PHE A 340 -8.44 2.89 -1.55
N ARG A 341 -7.33 2.43 -2.14
CA ARG A 341 -6.08 3.23 -2.17
C ARG A 341 -6.32 4.60 -2.79
N ASN A 342 -6.99 4.60 -3.93
CA ASN A 342 -7.29 5.81 -4.69
C ASN A 342 -8.36 6.67 -3.99
N PHE A 343 -9.27 6.06 -3.22
CA PHE A 343 -10.26 6.75 -2.39
C PHE A 343 -9.60 7.55 -1.25
N LEU A 344 -8.46 7.10 -0.71
CA LEU A 344 -7.70 7.89 0.27
C LEU A 344 -7.20 9.22 -0.33
N LEU A 345 -6.80 9.19 -1.60
CA LEU A 345 -6.46 10.42 -2.34
C LEU A 345 -7.70 11.27 -2.56
N ALA A 346 -8.82 10.67 -2.95
CA ALA A 346 -10.09 11.39 -3.10
C ALA A 346 -10.49 12.11 -1.80
N GLN A 347 -10.38 11.45 -0.65
CA GLN A 347 -10.62 12.08 0.66
C GLN A 347 -9.74 13.30 0.89
N ARG A 348 -8.48 13.26 0.45
CA ARG A 348 -7.55 14.37 0.61
C ARG A 348 -7.86 15.53 -0.34
N ILE A 349 -8.02 15.25 -1.63
CA ILE A 349 -8.25 16.25 -2.66
C ILE A 349 -9.61 16.92 -2.48
N MET A 350 -10.68 16.13 -2.34
CA MET A 350 -12.04 16.68 -2.26
C MET A 350 -12.25 17.50 -0.99
N ARG A 351 -11.55 17.16 0.11
CA ARG A 351 -11.61 17.93 1.36
C ARG A 351 -11.07 19.36 1.21
N SER A 352 -10.16 19.61 0.27
CA SER A 352 -9.70 20.97 -0.03
C SER A 352 -10.75 21.84 -0.74
N TYR A 353 -11.82 21.22 -1.24
CA TYR A 353 -12.95 21.87 -1.92
C TYR A 353 -14.27 21.65 -1.17
N ASP A 354 -14.21 21.58 0.16
CA ASP A 354 -15.38 21.42 1.04
C ASP A 354 -16.29 20.22 0.70
N CYS A 355 -15.70 19.18 0.11
CA CYS A 355 -16.37 17.92 -0.19
C CYS A 355 -15.76 16.79 0.63
N THR A 356 -16.62 15.94 1.19
CA THR A 356 -16.23 14.84 2.06
C THR A 356 -16.68 13.52 1.43
N PRO A 357 -15.79 12.78 0.76
CA PRO A 357 -16.12 11.47 0.23
C PRO A 357 -16.49 10.49 1.33
N VAL A 358 -17.51 9.68 1.07
CA VAL A 358 -18.08 8.72 2.02
C VAL A 358 -17.90 7.29 1.51
N SER A 359 -17.81 6.32 2.41
CA SER A 359 -17.70 4.91 2.06
C SER A 359 -18.53 4.04 3.00
N SER A 360 -18.98 2.89 2.50
CA SER A 360 -19.51 1.78 3.29
C SER A 360 -18.72 0.51 2.93
N PRO A 361 -17.95 -0.09 3.85
CA PRO A 361 -17.75 0.30 5.25
C PRO A 361 -17.11 1.69 5.42
N LYS A 362 -17.48 2.39 6.50
CA LYS A 362 -16.95 3.73 6.82
C LYS A 362 -15.48 3.65 7.22
N LEU A 363 -14.65 4.47 6.55
CA LEU A 363 -13.25 4.65 6.93
C LEU A 363 -13.09 5.81 7.92
N PRO A 364 -12.13 5.72 8.86
CA PRO A 364 -11.67 6.89 9.61
C PRO A 364 -11.04 7.94 8.67
N PRO A 365 -10.97 9.22 9.08
CA PRO A 365 -10.40 10.27 8.24
C PRO A 365 -8.89 10.06 8.02
N THR A 366 -8.46 9.96 6.75
CA THR A 366 -7.03 9.73 6.40
C THR A 366 -6.33 10.94 5.79
N HIS A 367 -7.04 12.04 5.53
CA HIS A 367 -6.54 13.18 4.76
C HIS A 367 -5.39 13.96 5.44
N GLN A 368 -5.24 13.87 6.76
CA GLN A 368 -4.18 14.52 7.55
C GLN A 368 -3.05 13.57 7.98
N HIS A 369 -3.02 12.33 7.49
CA HIS A 369 -2.00 11.36 7.89
C HIS A 369 -0.58 11.85 7.50
N PRO A 370 0.44 11.76 8.40
CA PRO A 370 1.79 12.29 8.15
C PRO A 370 2.46 11.77 6.87
N MET A 371 2.19 10.52 6.49
CA MET A 371 2.66 9.93 5.23
C MET A 371 2.27 10.71 3.96
N TRP A 372 1.26 11.58 4.01
CA TRP A 372 0.96 12.48 2.89
C TRP A 372 2.03 13.56 2.69
N VAL A 373 2.75 13.95 3.74
CA VAL A 373 3.90 14.87 3.63
C VAL A 373 5.03 14.19 2.87
N ALA A 374 5.28 12.89 3.12
CA ALA A 374 6.25 12.11 2.36
C ALA A 374 5.84 11.97 0.88
N TRP A 375 4.52 11.87 0.60
CA TRP A 375 4.01 11.90 -0.78
C TRP A 375 4.27 13.25 -1.44
N ASP A 376 3.97 14.35 -0.77
CA ASP A 376 4.17 15.69 -1.32
C ASP A 376 5.65 15.94 -1.64
N LEU A 377 6.55 15.56 -0.74
CA LEU A 377 8.01 15.68 -0.98
C LEU A 377 8.46 14.83 -2.18
N ALA A 378 8.01 13.57 -2.25
CA ALA A 378 8.36 12.69 -3.37
C ALA A 378 7.82 13.25 -4.71
N LEU A 379 6.59 13.78 -4.68
CA LEU A 379 5.96 14.40 -5.85
C LEU A 379 6.72 15.66 -6.29
N GLU A 380 7.09 16.54 -5.37
CA GLU A 380 7.87 17.76 -5.65
C GLU A 380 9.22 17.41 -6.31
N LEU A 381 9.96 16.45 -5.75
CA LEU A 381 11.23 15.98 -6.32
C LEU A 381 11.08 15.37 -7.72
N CYS A 382 9.97 14.70 -8.00
CA CYS A 382 9.69 14.18 -9.34
C CYS A 382 9.31 15.30 -10.32
N LEU A 383 8.53 16.28 -9.88
CA LEU A 383 8.09 17.40 -10.72
C LEU A 383 9.22 18.36 -11.06
N ASP A 384 10.19 18.58 -10.17
CA ASP A 384 11.38 19.39 -10.44
C ASP A 384 12.22 18.83 -11.61
N GLN A 385 12.27 17.50 -11.74
CA GLN A 385 13.00 16.82 -12.82
C GLN A 385 12.23 16.79 -14.15
N MET A 386 10.92 17.04 -14.12
CA MET A 386 10.03 16.85 -15.26
C MET A 386 10.41 17.67 -16.50
N PRO A 387 10.75 18.97 -16.42
CA PRO A 387 11.15 19.75 -17.59
C PRO A 387 12.39 19.20 -18.29
N MET A 388 13.35 18.70 -17.51
CA MET A 388 14.57 18.09 -18.03
C MET A 388 14.24 16.80 -18.80
N VAL A 389 13.47 15.89 -18.18
CA VAL A 389 13.09 14.62 -18.81
C VAL A 389 12.31 14.85 -20.09
N LEU A 390 11.35 15.78 -20.09
CA LEU A 390 10.58 16.15 -21.28
C LEU A 390 11.47 16.71 -22.40
N SER A 391 12.49 17.50 -22.07
CA SER A 391 13.43 18.05 -23.07
C SER A 391 14.35 17.00 -23.69
N THR A 392 14.71 15.95 -22.93
CA THR A 392 15.60 14.89 -23.38
C THR A 392 14.89 13.78 -24.17
N GLU A 393 13.56 13.73 -24.13
CA GLU A 393 12.72 12.66 -24.67
C GLU A 393 13.09 11.23 -24.19
N ASP A 394 13.93 11.10 -23.17
CA ASP A 394 14.33 9.82 -22.59
C ASP A 394 13.67 9.62 -21.21
N PRO A 395 12.65 8.73 -21.10
CA PRO A 395 11.95 8.49 -19.84
C PRO A 395 12.82 7.84 -18.74
N TYR A 396 13.99 7.31 -19.09
CA TYR A 396 14.91 6.64 -18.17
C TYR A 396 16.05 7.56 -17.67
N SER A 397 16.09 8.81 -18.12
CA SER A 397 17.14 9.77 -17.77
C SER A 397 16.96 10.41 -16.38
N HIS A 398 15.86 10.11 -15.68
CA HIS A 398 15.55 10.71 -14.38
C HIS A 398 16.34 10.07 -13.23
N VAL A 399 16.50 10.84 -12.16
CA VAL A 399 17.07 10.38 -10.89
C VAL A 399 15.93 9.82 -10.04
N HIS A 400 16.11 8.57 -9.60
CA HIS A 400 15.15 7.88 -8.74
C HIS A 400 14.98 8.57 -7.39
N SER A 401 13.75 8.50 -6.87
CA SER A 401 13.39 9.09 -5.60
C SER A 401 14.11 8.39 -4.43
N PRO A 402 14.65 9.13 -3.44
CA PRO A 402 15.24 8.54 -2.24
C PRO A 402 14.20 7.92 -1.29
N PHE A 403 12.89 8.08 -1.59
CA PHE A 403 11.77 7.68 -0.72
C PHE A 403 11.96 6.31 -0.07
N PHE A 404 12.21 5.24 -0.85
CA PHE A 404 12.31 3.89 -0.28
C PHE A 404 13.54 3.71 0.61
N GLU A 405 14.66 4.38 0.32
CA GLU A 405 15.86 4.33 1.14
C GLU A 405 15.65 5.03 2.49
N GLU A 406 14.98 6.18 2.48
CA GLU A 406 14.61 6.92 3.69
C GLU A 406 13.67 6.10 4.57
N GLN A 407 12.67 5.44 3.98
CA GLN A 407 11.74 4.58 4.73
C GLN A 407 12.41 3.34 5.32
N LEU A 408 13.37 2.71 4.60
CA LEU A 408 14.18 1.61 5.14
C LEU A 408 15.08 2.08 6.29
N THR A 409 15.62 3.30 6.20
CA THR A 409 16.43 3.90 7.25
C THR A 409 15.59 4.19 8.49
N ALA A 410 14.39 4.75 8.32
CA ALA A 410 13.44 4.95 9.42
C ALA A 410 13.06 3.62 10.10
N PHE A 411 12.87 2.55 9.33
CA PHE A 411 12.61 1.21 9.86
C PHE A 411 13.81 0.63 10.63
N GLN A 412 15.04 0.82 10.14
CA GLN A 412 16.26 0.44 10.86
C GLN A 412 16.36 1.17 12.20
N VAL A 413 16.12 2.50 12.21
CA VAL A 413 16.13 3.30 13.44
C VAL A 413 15.08 2.79 14.45
N TRP A 414 13.90 2.38 13.96
CA TRP A 414 12.89 1.77 14.81
C TRP A 414 13.38 0.45 15.44
N LEU A 415 14.08 -0.40 14.68
CA LEU A 415 14.67 -1.65 15.17
C LEU A 415 15.79 -1.40 16.19
N ASP A 416 16.69 -0.47 15.91
CA ASP A 416 17.85 -0.18 16.77
C ASP A 416 17.43 0.40 18.13
N LEU A 417 16.31 1.15 18.15
CA LEU A 417 15.78 1.80 19.35
C LEU A 417 14.74 0.96 20.11
N GLY A 418 14.38 -0.25 19.64
CA GLY A 418 13.19 -0.95 20.09
C GLY A 418 13.44 -2.31 20.76
N HIS A 419 13.11 -2.42 22.06
CA HIS A 419 12.83 -3.73 22.68
C HIS A 419 11.74 -3.75 23.79
N GLU A 420 11.07 -2.64 24.12
CA GLU A 420 10.02 -2.64 25.16
C GLU A 420 8.78 -1.82 24.74
N CYS A 421 7.65 -2.51 24.55
CA CYS A 421 6.29 -1.97 24.33
C CYS A 421 6.17 -0.72 23.44
N ARG A 422 6.47 -0.84 22.14
CA ARG A 422 6.12 0.19 21.14
C ARG A 422 5.01 -0.26 20.20
N GLU A 423 4.29 0.73 19.67
CA GLU A 423 3.36 0.54 18.56
C GLU A 423 4.08 -0.06 17.34
N SER A 424 3.30 -0.75 16.50
CA SER A 424 3.82 -1.40 15.29
C SER A 424 4.52 -0.38 14.37
N PRO A 425 5.64 -0.74 13.72
CA PRO A 425 6.36 0.18 12.85
C PRO A 425 5.49 0.62 11.67
N GLU A 426 5.30 1.92 11.51
CA GLU A 426 4.46 2.50 10.45
C GLU A 426 4.98 2.14 9.05
N GLN A 427 6.30 1.97 8.89
CA GLN A 427 6.96 1.69 7.61
C GLN A 427 6.83 0.24 7.17
N LEU A 428 6.25 -0.65 8.00
CA LEU A 428 6.19 -2.08 7.71
C LEU A 428 5.54 -2.39 6.35
N PRO A 429 4.38 -1.80 5.97
CA PRO A 429 3.80 -2.05 4.65
C PRO A 429 4.71 -1.60 3.50
N ILE A 430 5.47 -0.51 3.66
CA ILE A 430 6.41 -0.01 2.65
C ILE A 430 7.55 -0.99 2.42
N VAL A 431 8.17 -1.46 3.52
CA VAL A 431 9.24 -2.48 3.47
C VAL A 431 8.73 -3.75 2.79
N LEU A 432 7.47 -4.13 3.04
CA LEU A 432 6.86 -5.30 2.43
C LEU A 432 6.43 -5.08 0.96
N GLN A 433 6.10 -3.85 0.58
CA GLN A 433 5.79 -3.47 -0.81
C GLN A 433 7.02 -3.60 -1.72
N LEU A 434 8.24 -3.39 -1.19
CA LEU A 434 9.51 -3.65 -1.89
C LEU A 434 9.70 -5.12 -2.29
N HIS A 435 8.92 -6.04 -1.70
CA HIS A 435 8.94 -7.48 -2.02
C HIS A 435 7.81 -7.93 -2.95
N LYS A 436 6.75 -7.12 -3.15
CA LYS A 436 5.65 -7.44 -4.08
C LYS A 436 6.04 -7.45 -5.56
N ILE A 437 7.28 -7.07 -5.88
CA ILE A 437 7.82 -6.81 -7.22
C ILE A 437 8.04 -8.06 -8.07
N VAL A 438 7.95 -9.26 -7.47
CA VAL A 438 8.17 -10.52 -8.19
C VAL A 438 6.93 -10.93 -9.02
N GLU A 439 5.77 -10.30 -8.85
CA GLU A 439 4.53 -10.69 -9.53
C GLU A 439 4.46 -10.26 -11.01
N GLU A 440 5.02 -9.11 -11.39
CA GLU A 440 4.85 -8.56 -12.76
C GLU A 440 5.94 -9.00 -13.74
N SER A 441 7.09 -9.49 -13.27
CA SER A 441 8.23 -9.81 -14.12
C SER A 441 8.22 -11.23 -14.70
N PHE A 442 7.27 -12.09 -14.29
CA PHE A 442 7.20 -13.49 -14.71
C PHE A 442 6.02 -13.83 -15.65
N LEU A 443 5.09 -12.90 -15.91
CA LEU A 443 3.92 -13.14 -16.78
C LEU A 443 4.04 -12.59 -18.21
N GLY A 444 5.20 -12.06 -18.61
CA GLY A 444 5.43 -11.57 -19.96
C GLY A 444 6.18 -12.56 -20.85
N ASN A 445 5.52 -13.63 -21.32
CA ASN A 445 6.01 -14.41 -22.46
C ASN A 445 4.81 -14.99 -23.24
N ASP A 446 4.38 -14.25 -24.27
CA ASP A 446 4.09 -14.74 -25.62
C ASP A 446 3.25 -13.68 -26.36
N SER A 447 3.91 -12.87 -27.20
CA SER A 447 3.44 -12.48 -28.54
C SER A 447 4.42 -11.50 -29.18
N GLN A 448 4.72 -11.76 -30.46
CA GLN A 448 5.72 -11.11 -31.29
C GLN A 448 5.60 -9.57 -31.33
N VAL A 449 6.66 -8.87 -30.95
CA VAL A 449 6.93 -7.48 -31.36
C VAL A 449 8.34 -7.44 -31.97
N PRO A 450 8.57 -6.73 -33.10
CA PRO A 450 9.85 -6.78 -33.80
C PRO A 450 10.95 -6.08 -32.99
N LYS A 451 12.10 -6.74 -32.82
CA LYS A 451 13.30 -6.17 -32.19
C LYS A 451 13.89 -5.04 -33.04
N PRO A 452 14.16 -3.84 -32.49
CA PRO A 452 15.10 -2.92 -33.12
C PRO A 452 16.52 -3.47 -32.96
N LYS A 453 17.27 -3.43 -34.07
CA LYS A 453 18.68 -3.81 -34.14
C LYS A 453 19.55 -2.68 -33.61
N SER A 454 20.28 -2.96 -32.53
CA SER A 454 21.69 -2.60 -32.28
C SER A 454 21.94 -2.33 -30.79
N SER A 455 23.11 -2.77 -30.35
CA SER A 455 23.69 -2.58 -29.02
C SER A 455 23.09 -3.42 -27.88
N SER A 456 23.79 -4.52 -27.64
CA SER A 456 23.84 -5.30 -26.40
C SER A 456 23.92 -4.41 -25.15
N ARG A 457 22.77 -4.16 -24.49
CA ARG A 457 22.56 -3.78 -23.07
C ARG A 457 21.05 -3.63 -22.85
N GLY A 458 20.31 -4.73 -22.72
CA GLY A 458 18.83 -4.67 -22.70
C GLY A 458 18.13 -5.58 -21.69
N THR A 459 18.83 -6.50 -21.03
CA THR A 459 18.22 -7.48 -20.09
C THR A 459 18.59 -7.26 -18.63
N SER A 460 19.42 -6.27 -18.30
CA SER A 460 19.93 -6.07 -16.94
C SER A 460 19.31 -4.91 -16.16
N LEU A 461 18.44 -4.08 -16.75
CA LEU A 461 17.96 -2.87 -16.07
C LEU A 461 16.56 -3.00 -15.42
N VAL A 462 15.67 -3.91 -15.85
CA VAL A 462 14.36 -4.21 -15.16
C VAL A 462 14.57 -4.71 -13.73
N VAL A 463 15.78 -5.19 -13.50
CA VAL A 463 16.26 -5.90 -12.32
C VAL A 463 16.70 -4.91 -11.23
N LEU A 464 17.07 -3.66 -11.55
CA LEU A 464 17.84 -2.79 -10.64
C LEU A 464 17.04 -2.20 -9.47
N LEU A 465 15.85 -1.64 -9.66
CA LEU A 465 15.15 -0.97 -8.53
C LEU A 465 14.63 -1.94 -7.46
N SER A 466 14.35 -3.18 -7.83
CA SER A 466 13.97 -4.24 -6.88
C SER A 466 15.16 -5.01 -6.34
N GLN A 467 16.33 -5.04 -6.99
CA GLN A 467 17.51 -5.75 -6.48
C GLN A 467 18.37 -4.88 -5.56
N VAL A 468 18.48 -3.58 -5.80
CA VAL A 468 19.38 -2.70 -5.03
C VAL A 468 19.00 -2.67 -3.54
N HIS A 469 17.71 -2.55 -3.22
CA HIS A 469 17.25 -2.45 -1.83
C HIS A 469 16.81 -3.80 -1.23
N ARG A 470 16.69 -4.86 -2.03
CA ARG A 470 16.10 -6.13 -1.57
C ARG A 470 16.95 -6.86 -0.52
N PRO A 471 18.29 -6.96 -0.64
CA PRO A 471 19.11 -7.56 0.42
C PRO A 471 18.90 -6.83 1.75
N ARG A 472 19.02 -5.50 1.75
CA ARG A 472 18.80 -4.65 2.93
C ARG A 472 17.40 -4.81 3.51
N ALA A 473 16.36 -4.82 2.68
CA ALA A 473 14.98 -5.01 3.13
C ALA A 473 14.75 -6.40 3.76
N LEU A 474 15.34 -7.47 3.21
CA LEU A 474 15.26 -8.82 3.77
C LEU A 474 16.04 -8.97 5.07
N GLU A 475 17.19 -8.31 5.20
CA GLU A 475 17.98 -8.27 6.44
C GLU A 475 17.21 -7.56 7.56
N LEU A 476 16.63 -6.41 7.26
CA LEU A 476 15.74 -5.67 8.16
C LEU A 476 14.53 -6.50 8.57
N LEU A 477 13.89 -7.16 7.62
CA LEU A 477 12.76 -8.05 7.88
C LEU A 477 13.18 -9.23 8.77
N GLY A 478 14.34 -9.84 8.51
CA GLY A 478 14.90 -10.90 9.35
C GLY A 478 15.11 -10.40 10.78
N SER A 479 15.70 -9.23 10.94
CA SER A 479 15.90 -8.58 12.24
C SER A 479 14.57 -8.32 12.95
N PHE A 480 13.53 -7.89 12.22
CA PHE A 480 12.19 -7.70 12.78
C PHE A 480 11.55 -9.03 13.21
N LEU A 481 11.61 -10.08 12.38
CA LEU A 481 11.09 -11.41 12.75
C LEU A 481 11.84 -12.04 13.92
N ALA A 482 13.07 -11.62 14.19
CA ALA A 482 13.84 -12.06 15.34
C ALA A 482 13.24 -11.58 16.68
N LEU A 483 12.45 -10.49 16.68
CA LEU A 483 11.82 -9.92 17.89
C LEU A 483 10.77 -10.84 18.52
N GLY A 484 10.27 -11.85 17.81
CA GLY A 484 9.43 -12.91 18.36
C GLY A 484 8.13 -13.20 17.58
N PRO A 485 7.25 -14.06 18.12
CA PRO A 485 6.06 -14.54 17.42
C PRO A 485 5.05 -13.44 17.03
N TRP A 486 4.95 -12.37 17.84
CA TRP A 486 4.07 -11.23 17.56
C TRP A 486 4.48 -10.51 16.25
N ALA A 487 5.78 -10.38 16.00
CA ALA A 487 6.34 -9.74 14.80
C ALA A 487 6.06 -10.59 13.55
N VAL A 488 6.20 -11.91 13.68
CA VAL A 488 5.82 -12.87 12.63
C VAL A 488 4.33 -12.75 12.29
N ASN A 489 3.46 -12.75 13.29
CA ASN A 489 2.02 -12.58 13.09
C ASN A 489 1.69 -11.26 12.39
N LEU A 490 2.33 -10.16 12.80
CA LEU A 490 2.11 -8.85 12.18
C LEU A 490 2.50 -8.85 10.69
N VAL A 491 3.66 -9.39 10.37
CA VAL A 491 4.17 -9.49 8.98
C VAL A 491 3.29 -10.39 8.10
N LEU A 492 2.79 -11.50 8.66
CA LEU A 492 1.83 -12.38 7.98
C LEU A 492 0.50 -11.67 7.74
N SER A 493 0.01 -10.89 8.71
CA SER A 493 -1.19 -10.08 8.55
C SER A 493 -1.02 -8.98 7.48
N VAL A 494 0.15 -8.35 7.31
CA VAL A 494 0.32 -7.41 6.17
C VAL A 494 0.22 -8.11 4.81
N GLY A 495 0.50 -9.42 4.77
CA GLY A 495 0.37 -10.27 3.59
C GLY A 495 1.70 -10.58 2.90
N ILE A 496 2.80 -10.75 3.66
CA ILE A 496 4.10 -11.06 3.04
C ILE A 496 4.18 -12.48 2.43
N PHE A 497 3.40 -13.42 2.98
CA PHE A 497 3.55 -14.85 2.73
C PHE A 497 3.68 -15.25 1.24
N PRO A 498 2.78 -14.85 0.32
CA PRO A 498 2.90 -15.22 -1.09
C PRO A 498 4.18 -14.71 -1.75
N TYR A 499 4.76 -13.60 -1.26
CA TYR A 499 5.99 -13.02 -1.80
C TYR A 499 7.23 -13.80 -1.35
N VAL A 500 7.33 -14.11 -0.06
CA VAL A 500 8.42 -14.94 0.48
C VAL A 500 8.38 -16.36 -0.11
N LEU A 501 7.17 -16.89 -0.38
CA LEU A 501 6.99 -18.17 -1.09
C LEU A 501 7.50 -18.13 -2.53
N ARG A 502 7.21 -17.06 -3.27
CA ARG A 502 7.74 -16.92 -4.63
C ARG A 502 9.26 -16.69 -4.65
N LEU A 503 9.82 -16.00 -3.66
CA LEU A 503 11.28 -15.78 -3.58
C LEU A 503 12.06 -17.09 -3.45
N LEU A 504 11.46 -18.19 -3.01
CA LEU A 504 12.08 -19.53 -3.03
C LEU A 504 12.44 -20.01 -4.45
N GLN A 505 11.75 -19.50 -5.47
CA GLN A 505 12.04 -19.81 -6.88
C GLN A 505 13.25 -19.02 -7.41
N SER A 506 13.77 -18.05 -6.64
CA SER A 506 14.93 -17.25 -7.04
C SER A 506 16.20 -18.09 -7.06
N THR A 507 17.01 -17.93 -8.12
CA THR A 507 18.32 -18.59 -8.26
C THR A 507 19.45 -17.83 -7.56
N ALA A 508 19.19 -16.63 -7.05
CA ALA A 508 20.18 -15.76 -6.41
C ALA A 508 20.73 -16.39 -5.12
N ARG A 509 22.05 -16.63 -5.07
CA ARG A 509 22.69 -17.34 -3.96
C ARG A 509 22.71 -16.53 -2.66
N GLU A 510 22.85 -15.21 -2.79
CA GLU A 510 22.87 -14.25 -1.68
C GLU A 510 21.59 -14.24 -0.85
N LEU A 511 20.44 -14.59 -1.44
CA LEU A 511 19.15 -14.58 -0.74
C LEU A 511 18.92 -15.83 0.10
N ARG A 512 19.63 -16.94 -0.16
CA ARG A 512 19.33 -18.23 0.47
C ARG A 512 19.43 -18.20 2.01
N PRO A 513 20.49 -17.65 2.63
CA PRO A 513 20.60 -17.63 4.09
C PRO A 513 19.45 -16.83 4.73
N LEU A 514 19.10 -15.70 4.13
CA LEU A 514 17.99 -14.84 4.57
C LEU A 514 16.65 -15.56 4.43
N LEU A 515 16.39 -16.20 3.29
CA LEU A 515 15.15 -16.94 3.06
C LEU A 515 15.00 -18.13 4.02
N VAL A 516 16.07 -18.88 4.27
CA VAL A 516 16.05 -19.98 5.26
C VAL A 516 15.70 -19.44 6.64
N PHE A 517 16.30 -18.32 7.06
CA PHE A 517 16.00 -17.69 8.34
C PHE A 517 14.53 -17.22 8.44
N LEU A 518 14.04 -16.52 7.43
CA LEU A 518 12.64 -16.06 7.37
C LEU A 518 11.65 -17.22 7.45
N TRP A 519 11.87 -18.29 6.66
CA TRP A 519 11.01 -19.47 6.68
C TRP A 519 11.06 -20.22 8.01
N ALA A 520 12.23 -20.33 8.64
CA ALA A 520 12.34 -20.93 9.96
C ALA A 520 11.51 -20.16 11.01
N LYS A 521 11.52 -18.83 10.98
CA LYS A 521 10.69 -17.99 11.87
C LYS A 521 9.19 -18.13 11.58
N ILE A 522 8.79 -18.14 10.31
CA ILE A 522 7.39 -18.32 9.91
C ILE A 522 6.86 -19.68 10.36
N LEU A 523 7.58 -20.76 10.06
CA LEU A 523 7.17 -22.14 10.39
C LEU A 523 7.18 -22.42 11.89
N ALA A 524 8.05 -21.74 12.65
CA ALA A 524 8.05 -21.83 14.11
C ALA A 524 6.76 -21.27 14.74
N VAL A 525 6.07 -20.34 14.07
CA VAL A 525 4.83 -19.71 14.54
C VAL A 525 3.60 -20.39 13.93
N ASP A 526 3.55 -20.52 12.61
CA ASP A 526 2.46 -21.19 11.89
C ASP A 526 3.00 -22.40 11.10
N PRO A 527 3.03 -23.60 11.72
CA PRO A 527 3.44 -24.83 11.04
C PRO A 527 2.39 -25.37 10.05
N GLY A 528 1.27 -24.65 9.85
CA GLY A 528 0.21 -25.05 8.92
C GLY A 528 -0.78 -26.10 9.45
N ARG A 529 -0.71 -26.46 10.73
CA ARG A 529 -1.69 -27.34 11.38
C ARG A 529 -2.91 -26.54 11.82
N GLY A 530 -3.79 -26.22 10.87
CA GLY A 530 -5.07 -25.56 11.13
C GLY A 530 -5.99 -25.63 9.92
N GLY A 531 -6.72 -26.75 9.79
CA GLY A 531 -7.94 -26.90 9.00
C GLY A 531 -7.79 -27.09 7.49
N TYR A 532 -7.70 -28.34 7.06
CA TYR A 532 -8.55 -28.83 5.96
C TYR A 532 -9.75 -29.54 6.59
#